data_AF-A0A7U6KJP7-F1
#
_entry.id   AF-A0A7U6KJP7-F1
#
_cell.length_a   1.000
_cell.length_b   1.000
_cell.length_c   1.000
_cell.angle_alpha   90.00
_cell.angle_beta   90.00
_cell.angle_gamma   90.00
#
_symmetry.space_group_name_H-M   'P 1'
#
loop_
_entity.id
_entity.type
_entity.pdbx_description
1 polymer ?
#
loop_
_entity_poly.entity_id
_entity_poly.type
_entity_poly.pdbx_seq_one_letter_code
_entity_poly.pdbx_strand_id
1 'polypeptide(L)'
;MKRKTVNYIYSLLLLFGILLSANIASADTINLTVNNNGDRTTATIQTYLDQAKENPHNYYKIKVPKGTYEIERCMRIYSNTYLDITGSTFKITGHPSDGYMLQVGDPKRETAKVGDWNNTRSKPYSWGKYSRGKNITIVGGTFDSGTTVNPNDGVGDMFTFSHVQNITLKNITFKSRPKKTAGFHMIEFAAAKNVKILNCTFDGTQKCRSAVQLESAIKGVANMNSQLPSDGTKSSNITVQGCKFKNMEYAFGTNHGTPKETFNNITVKNNTFEKITKYAVCVYNYKNCKIQGNTLKKSRSSSFDSMVLKLGTKNSLKVSKNKAK
;
A
#
# COMPACT_ATOMS: atom_id res chain seq x y z
N MET A 1 7.26 49.35 73.95
CA MET A 1 6.73 50.53 73.23
C MET A 1 6.92 50.30 71.72
N LYS A 2 5.83 50.32 70.93
CA LYS A 2 5.76 50.36 69.43
C LYS A 2 6.24 49.07 68.70
N ARG A 3 5.33 48.31 68.04
CA ARG A 3 4.98 48.30 66.58
C ARG A 3 6.20 47.96 65.71
N LYS A 4 6.21 47.09 64.69
CA LYS A 4 5.17 46.53 63.81
C LYS A 4 5.86 45.57 62.80
N THR A 5 5.06 44.69 62.18
CA THR A 5 5.12 44.19 60.78
C THR A 5 6.26 43.29 60.28
N VAL A 6 5.81 42.07 59.94
CA VAL A 6 6.17 41.16 58.84
C VAL A 6 6.77 41.85 57.60
N ASN A 7 7.77 41.23 56.98
CA ASN A 7 7.95 41.25 55.52
C ASN A 7 8.62 39.95 55.03
N TYR A 8 7.89 39.25 54.16
CA TYR A 8 8.39 38.16 53.33
C TYR A 8 9.36 38.73 52.30
N ILE A 9 10.56 38.16 52.17
CA ILE A 9 11.48 38.47 51.07
C ILE A 9 11.64 37.23 50.20
N TYR A 10 11.38 37.47 48.93
CA TYR A 10 11.23 36.56 47.81
C TYR A 10 12.52 35.79 47.48
N SER A 11 12.41 34.47 47.36
CA SER A 11 13.42 33.66 46.68
C SER A 11 13.31 33.86 45.17
N LEU A 12 14.32 34.53 44.61
CA LEU A 12 14.50 34.77 43.19
C LEU A 12 14.90 33.45 42.49
N LEU A 13 13.94 32.74 41.89
CA LEU A 13 14.23 31.65 40.96
C LEU A 13 14.39 32.24 39.55
N LEU A 14 15.63 32.42 39.11
CA LEU A 14 15.96 32.66 37.70
C LEU A 14 15.51 31.45 36.87
N LEU A 15 14.34 31.55 36.24
CA LEU A 15 14.01 30.72 35.08
C LEU A 15 14.87 31.20 33.90
N PHE A 16 16.01 30.54 33.70
CA PHE A 16 16.68 30.56 32.40
C PHE A 16 15.80 29.79 31.41
N GLY A 17 14.93 30.53 30.72
CA GLY A 17 14.23 30.03 29.55
C GLY A 17 15.24 29.77 28.44
N ILE A 18 15.71 28.53 28.33
CA ILE A 18 16.36 28.06 27.11
C ILE A 18 15.26 27.96 26.07
N LEU A 19 15.07 29.03 25.30
CA LEU A 19 14.39 28.95 24.01
C LEU A 19 15.25 28.07 23.12
N LEU A 20 14.96 26.77 23.11
CA LEU A 20 15.39 25.90 22.02
C LEU A 20 14.61 26.39 20.79
N SER A 21 15.21 27.28 20.01
CA SER A 21 14.80 27.50 18.63
C SER A 21 15.10 26.20 17.88
N ALA A 22 14.15 25.26 17.90
CA ALA A 22 14.14 24.19 16.92
C ALA A 22 14.06 24.89 15.57
N ASN A 23 15.16 24.91 14.83
CA ASN A 23 15.13 25.19 13.41
C ASN A 23 14.18 24.17 12.80
N ILE A 24 12.92 24.57 12.57
CA ILE A 24 12.02 23.83 11.70
C ILE A 24 12.57 24.08 10.30
N ALA A 25 13.62 23.35 9.94
CA ALA A 25 14.03 23.25 8.56
C ALA A 25 12.79 22.83 7.78
N SER A 26 12.37 23.65 6.83
CA SER A 26 11.31 23.28 5.90
C SER A 26 11.68 21.96 5.26
N ALA A 27 10.71 21.05 5.09
CA ALA A 27 10.92 19.83 4.33
C ALA A 27 11.39 20.19 2.91
N ASP A 28 12.63 19.84 2.56
CA ASP A 28 13.14 20.09 1.21
C ASP A 28 12.53 19.10 0.23
N THR A 29 12.31 19.53 -1.00
CA THR A 29 12.00 18.62 -2.12
C THR A 29 13.29 18.24 -2.83
N ILE A 30 13.71 16.98 -2.68
CA ILE A 30 14.92 16.44 -3.32
C ILE A 30 14.52 15.72 -4.61
N ASN A 31 15.06 16.18 -5.73
CA ASN A 31 14.82 15.56 -7.04
C ASN A 31 16.01 14.66 -7.40
N LEU A 32 15.76 13.38 -7.61
CA LEU A 32 16.77 12.39 -7.93
C LEU A 32 16.42 11.68 -9.24
N THR A 33 17.41 11.48 -10.10
CA THR A 33 17.32 10.53 -11.21
C THR A 33 18.24 9.38 -10.91
N VAL A 34 17.72 8.15 -10.91
CA VAL A 34 18.54 6.96 -10.65
C VAL A 34 19.57 6.85 -11.77
N ASN A 35 20.85 7.00 -11.43
CA ASN A 35 21.93 6.57 -12.30
C ASN A 35 22.22 5.10 -12.01
N ASN A 36 21.89 4.23 -12.96
CA ASN A 36 22.10 2.80 -12.83
C ASN A 36 23.43 2.32 -13.41
N ASN A 37 24.23 3.15 -14.09
CA ASN A 37 25.52 2.74 -14.69
C ASN A 37 25.45 1.42 -15.49
N GLY A 38 24.31 1.15 -16.14
CA GLY A 38 24.06 -0.11 -16.86
C GLY A 38 23.47 -1.25 -16.01
N ASP A 39 23.49 -1.17 -14.69
CA ASP A 39 22.83 -2.11 -13.78
C ASP A 39 21.33 -2.18 -14.05
N ARG A 40 20.83 -3.38 -14.29
CA ARG A 40 19.41 -3.66 -14.54
C ARG A 40 18.77 -4.40 -13.39
N THR A 41 19.35 -4.37 -12.20
CA THR A 41 18.71 -4.85 -10.99
C THR A 41 17.98 -3.71 -10.26
N THR A 42 17.18 -4.07 -9.27
CA THR A 42 16.52 -3.11 -8.37
C THR A 42 17.42 -2.66 -7.22
N ALA A 43 18.63 -3.22 -7.07
CA ALA A 43 19.55 -2.85 -6.00
C ALA A 43 19.92 -1.36 -6.06
N THR A 44 20.28 -0.87 -7.25
CA THR A 44 20.58 0.56 -7.42
C THR A 44 19.34 1.44 -7.23
N ILE A 45 18.13 0.98 -7.53
CA ILE A 45 16.91 1.77 -7.24
C ILE A 45 16.67 1.83 -5.73
N GLN A 46 16.95 0.75 -5.02
CA GLN A 46 16.77 0.67 -3.56
C GLN A 46 17.62 1.69 -2.82
N THR A 47 18.86 1.94 -3.24
CA THR A 47 19.73 2.93 -2.57
C THR A 47 19.15 4.35 -2.62
N TYR A 48 18.40 4.69 -3.66
CA TYR A 48 17.70 5.99 -3.75
C TYR A 48 16.45 6.02 -2.89
N LEU A 49 15.72 4.92 -2.80
CA LEU A 49 14.57 4.79 -1.90
C LEU A 49 15.01 4.88 -0.42
N ASP A 50 16.18 4.32 -0.09
CA ASP A 50 16.73 4.32 1.27
C ASP A 50 17.08 5.74 1.76
N GLN A 51 17.35 6.69 0.87
CA GLN A 51 17.55 8.09 1.27
C GLN A 51 16.33 8.68 1.99
N ALA A 52 15.12 8.28 1.58
CA ALA A 52 13.87 8.68 2.23
C ALA A 52 13.67 8.02 3.60
N LYS A 53 14.31 6.86 3.85
CA LYS A 53 14.38 6.27 5.19
C LYS A 53 15.35 7.03 6.08
N GLU A 54 16.51 7.41 5.55
CA GLU A 54 17.58 8.08 6.31
C GLU A 54 17.21 9.50 6.69
N ASN A 55 16.54 10.24 5.80
CA ASN A 55 16.15 11.63 6.04
C ASN A 55 14.63 11.82 5.80
N PRO A 56 13.79 11.27 6.70
CA PRO A 56 12.34 11.17 6.48
C PRO A 56 11.60 12.52 6.52
N HIS A 57 12.29 13.61 6.88
CA HIS A 57 11.74 14.97 6.87
C HIS A 57 11.62 15.56 5.46
N ASN A 58 12.43 15.10 4.51
CA ASN A 58 12.42 15.59 3.14
C ASN A 58 11.36 14.87 2.28
N TYR A 59 11.03 15.48 1.14
CA TYR A 59 10.20 14.88 0.10
C TYR A 59 11.04 14.49 -1.11
N TYR A 60 11.07 13.21 -1.44
CA TYR A 60 11.91 12.65 -2.50
C TYR A 60 11.13 12.43 -3.78
N LYS A 61 11.55 13.06 -4.88
CA LYS A 61 11.06 12.80 -6.24
C LYS A 61 12.10 11.99 -6.99
N ILE A 62 11.93 10.68 -7.04
CA ILE A 62 12.84 9.72 -7.64
C ILE A 62 12.32 9.32 -9.02
N LYS A 63 13.12 9.57 -10.05
CA LYS A 63 12.85 9.13 -11.42
C LYS A 63 13.77 7.96 -11.77
N VAL A 64 13.17 6.84 -12.17
CA VAL A 64 13.90 5.68 -12.67
C VAL A 64 14.00 5.79 -14.20
N PRO A 65 15.19 5.62 -14.80
CA PRO A 65 15.33 5.55 -16.24
C PRO A 65 14.45 4.45 -16.85
N LYS A 66 14.07 4.64 -18.12
CA LYS A 66 13.34 3.61 -18.87
C LYS A 66 14.21 2.36 -19.01
N GLY A 67 13.58 1.20 -18.97
CA GLY A 67 14.29 -0.06 -19.13
C GLY A 67 13.56 -1.25 -18.53
N THR A 68 14.16 -2.42 -18.65
CA THR A 68 13.72 -3.60 -17.90
C THR A 68 14.65 -3.78 -16.71
N TYR A 69 14.06 -4.03 -15.53
CA TYR A 69 14.75 -4.18 -14.26
C TYR A 69 14.37 -5.51 -13.61
N GLU A 70 15.35 -6.17 -13.02
CA GLU A 70 15.24 -7.42 -12.30
C GLU A 70 15.00 -7.17 -10.81
N ILE A 71 13.96 -7.81 -10.29
CA ILE A 71 13.65 -7.83 -8.87
C ILE A 71 14.24 -9.11 -8.28
N GLU A 72 15.41 -8.97 -7.69
CA GLU A 72 16.08 -10.04 -6.95
C GLU A 72 15.65 -10.05 -5.47
N ARG A 73 15.25 -8.88 -4.95
CA ARG A 73 14.79 -8.67 -3.58
C ARG A 73 13.61 -7.73 -3.56
N CYS A 74 12.76 -7.86 -2.55
CA CYS A 74 11.63 -6.95 -2.34
C CYS A 74 12.13 -5.50 -2.22
N MET A 75 11.63 -4.61 -3.07
CA MET A 75 11.91 -3.18 -2.95
C MET A 75 11.16 -2.58 -1.75
N ARG A 76 11.84 -1.75 -0.97
CA ARG A 76 11.28 -1.05 0.19
C ARG A 76 11.07 0.41 -0.17
N ILE A 77 9.83 0.87 -0.09
CA ILE A 77 9.50 2.29 -0.28
C ILE A 77 9.13 2.94 1.06
N TYR A 78 9.57 4.17 1.26
CA TYR A 78 9.41 4.89 2.53
C TYR A 78 8.54 6.13 2.36
N SER A 79 8.19 6.76 3.49
CA SER A 79 7.34 7.96 3.50
C SER A 79 7.90 9.09 2.63
N ASN A 80 7.02 10.01 2.24
CA ASN A 80 7.38 11.24 1.51
C ASN A 80 8.14 10.97 0.20
N THR A 81 7.71 9.95 -0.54
CA THR A 81 8.37 9.52 -1.79
C THR A 81 7.42 9.59 -2.98
N TYR A 82 7.85 10.24 -4.05
CA TYR A 82 7.29 10.18 -5.39
C TYR A 82 8.24 9.36 -6.28
N LEU A 83 7.77 8.21 -6.75
CA LEU A 83 8.53 7.31 -7.61
C LEU A 83 7.94 7.33 -9.01
N ASP A 84 8.65 7.92 -9.96
CA ASP A 84 8.33 7.87 -11.39
C ASP A 84 9.12 6.75 -12.07
N ILE A 85 8.40 5.73 -12.50
CA ILE A 85 8.92 4.55 -13.17
C ILE A 85 8.29 4.41 -14.57
N THR A 86 7.86 5.54 -15.14
CA THR A 86 7.23 5.58 -16.45
C THR A 86 8.15 5.06 -17.55
N GLY A 87 7.71 4.03 -18.26
CA GLY A 87 8.48 3.36 -19.31
C GLY A 87 9.44 2.28 -18.80
N SER A 88 9.38 1.94 -17.51
CA SER A 88 10.16 0.85 -16.92
C SER A 88 9.32 -0.43 -16.75
N THR A 89 9.94 -1.60 -16.87
CA THR A 89 9.33 -2.90 -16.60
C THR A 89 10.14 -3.63 -15.54
N PHE A 90 9.49 -4.13 -14.50
CA PHE A 90 10.12 -4.86 -13.40
C PHE A 90 9.72 -6.32 -13.46
N LYS A 91 10.70 -7.23 -13.53
CA LYS A 91 10.49 -8.67 -13.63
C LYS A 91 11.11 -9.39 -12.45
N ILE A 92 10.42 -10.40 -11.94
CA ILE A 92 10.99 -11.30 -10.94
C ILE A 92 11.90 -12.31 -11.66
N THR A 93 13.20 -12.31 -11.33
CA THR A 93 14.18 -13.30 -11.84
C THR A 93 14.71 -14.24 -10.75
N GLY A 94 14.39 -13.98 -9.47
CA GLY A 94 14.67 -14.87 -8.33
C GLY A 94 13.50 -14.93 -7.35
N HIS A 95 13.57 -15.75 -6.29
CA HIS A 95 12.58 -15.71 -5.22
C HIS A 95 12.85 -14.48 -4.33
N PRO A 96 12.04 -13.39 -4.37
CA PRO A 96 12.26 -12.27 -3.47
C PRO A 96 12.16 -12.80 -2.04
N SER A 97 13.20 -12.55 -1.23
CA SER A 97 13.38 -13.19 0.09
C SER A 97 12.24 -12.97 1.10
N ASP A 98 11.36 -12.01 0.84
CA ASP A 98 10.19 -11.70 1.67
C ASP A 98 8.86 -11.99 0.97
N GLY A 99 8.88 -12.48 -0.27
CA GLY A 99 7.69 -12.87 -1.02
C GLY A 99 6.98 -11.73 -1.77
N TYR A 100 7.47 -10.49 -1.72
CA TYR A 100 6.84 -9.32 -2.39
C TYR A 100 7.76 -8.69 -3.45
N MET A 101 7.18 -8.00 -4.46
CA MET A 101 7.95 -7.14 -5.36
C MET A 101 8.24 -5.78 -4.72
N LEU A 102 7.25 -5.21 -4.03
CA LEU A 102 7.37 -3.95 -3.30
C LEU A 102 6.60 -3.99 -1.98
N GLN A 103 7.23 -3.50 -0.92
CA GLN A 103 6.63 -3.35 0.41
C GLN A 103 6.92 -1.96 0.96
N VAL A 104 5.95 -1.35 1.64
CA VAL A 104 6.21 -0.12 2.39
C VAL A 104 7.01 -0.43 3.65
N GLY A 105 8.15 0.23 3.78
CA GLY A 105 9.10 0.00 4.86
C GLY A 105 9.70 -1.41 4.86
N ASP A 106 10.37 -1.73 5.96
CA ASP A 106 10.79 -3.09 6.28
C ASP A 106 10.20 -3.49 7.63
N PRO A 107 8.96 -4.00 7.67
CA PRO A 107 8.23 -4.27 8.93
C PRO A 107 8.95 -5.23 9.89
N LYS A 108 9.81 -6.11 9.37
CA LYS A 108 10.60 -7.03 10.21
C LYS A 108 11.80 -6.35 10.87
N ARG A 109 12.12 -5.13 10.45
CA ARG A 109 13.33 -4.37 10.79
C ARG A 109 13.04 -2.86 10.88
N GLU A 110 11.84 -2.46 11.33
CA GLU A 110 11.41 -1.05 11.33
C GLU A 110 12.37 -0.15 12.12
N THR A 111 12.97 -0.70 13.18
CA THR A 111 13.92 0.00 14.04
C THR A 111 15.39 -0.19 13.61
N ALA A 112 15.67 -0.98 12.58
CA ALA A 112 17.05 -1.22 12.12
C ALA A 112 17.58 -0.07 11.26
N LYS A 113 18.85 0.29 11.47
CA LYS A 113 19.57 1.24 10.61
C LYS A 113 19.73 0.69 9.18
N VAL A 114 19.86 1.57 8.19
CA VAL A 114 20.20 1.15 6.81
C VAL A 114 21.54 0.39 6.83
N GLY A 115 21.63 -0.72 6.09
CA GLY A 115 22.85 -1.55 6.05
C GLY A 115 22.97 -2.61 7.14
N ASP A 116 22.16 -2.55 8.21
CA ASP A 116 22.18 -3.53 9.31
C ASP A 116 21.34 -4.78 8.99
N TRP A 117 21.82 -5.60 8.05
CA TRP A 117 21.14 -6.83 7.61
C TRP A 117 21.27 -8.01 8.59
N ASN A 118 22.14 -7.90 9.60
CA ASN A 118 22.43 -8.96 10.57
C ASN A 118 21.60 -8.81 11.87
N ASN A 119 21.02 -7.64 12.13
CA ASN A 119 20.11 -7.47 13.24
C ASN A 119 18.78 -8.21 12.98
N THR A 120 18.54 -9.19 13.86
CA THR A 120 17.70 -10.36 13.62
C THR A 120 16.23 -10.03 13.30
N ARG A 121 15.57 -10.87 12.47
CA ARG A 121 14.14 -10.84 12.12
C ARG A 121 13.19 -11.11 13.30
N SER A 122 13.65 -10.91 14.53
CA SER A 122 13.04 -11.44 15.76
C SER A 122 12.00 -10.51 16.37
N LYS A 123 11.93 -9.21 15.96
CA LYS A 123 10.86 -8.17 16.09
C LYS A 123 11.50 -6.75 16.12
N PRO A 124 10.88 -5.67 15.56
CA PRO A 124 9.50 -5.31 15.88
C PRO A 124 8.64 -4.72 14.74
N TYR A 125 7.44 -5.30 14.59
CA TYR A 125 6.28 -4.62 14.01
C TYR A 125 5.73 -3.67 15.07
N SER A 126 6.14 -2.42 15.01
CA SER A 126 5.85 -1.39 16.00
C SER A 126 4.94 -0.29 15.44
N TRP A 127 4.98 -0.09 14.12
CA TRP A 127 4.27 1.01 13.46
C TRP A 127 2.85 0.59 13.08
N GLY A 128 1.96 0.65 14.06
CA GLY A 128 0.52 0.41 13.90
C GLY A 128 -0.25 1.57 13.25
N LYS A 129 -1.57 1.47 13.25
CA LYS A 129 -2.50 2.47 12.75
C LYS A 129 -2.20 2.88 11.31
N TYR A 130 -1.88 4.14 11.05
CA TYR A 130 -1.51 4.64 9.72
C TYR A 130 -0.11 5.27 9.73
N SER A 131 0.79 4.71 10.55
CA SER A 131 2.08 5.33 10.88
C SER A 131 3.27 4.79 10.10
N ARG A 132 3.16 3.62 9.45
CA ARG A 132 4.30 2.97 8.79
C ARG A 132 4.78 3.72 7.55
N GLY A 133 3.86 4.22 6.75
CA GLY A 133 4.18 4.94 5.53
C GLY A 133 3.15 6.02 5.22
N LYS A 134 3.62 7.21 4.86
CA LYS A 134 2.74 8.32 4.46
C LYS A 134 3.24 9.06 3.23
N ASN A 135 2.31 9.62 2.46
CA ASN A 135 2.60 10.51 1.34
C ASN A 135 3.46 9.84 0.25
N ILE A 136 3.05 8.66 -0.20
CA ILE A 136 3.77 7.89 -1.21
C ILE A 136 2.99 7.94 -2.52
N THR A 137 3.66 8.29 -3.61
CA THR A 137 3.10 8.27 -4.96
C THR A 137 3.98 7.41 -5.87
N ILE A 138 3.39 6.47 -6.61
CA ILE A 138 4.08 5.67 -7.62
C ILE A 138 3.37 5.88 -8.95
N VAL A 139 4.12 6.27 -9.98
CA VAL A 139 3.59 6.61 -11.30
C VAL A 139 4.25 5.78 -12.39
N GLY A 140 3.42 5.16 -13.23
CA GLY A 140 3.85 4.49 -14.45
C GLY A 140 4.40 3.09 -14.22
N GLY A 141 5.03 2.57 -15.27
CA GLY A 141 5.76 1.31 -15.23
C GLY A 141 4.87 0.05 -15.31
N THR A 142 5.55 -1.08 -15.46
CA THR A 142 4.94 -2.41 -15.45
C THR A 142 5.63 -3.29 -14.43
N PHE A 143 4.87 -3.91 -13.52
CA PHE A 143 5.36 -4.99 -12.68
C PHE A 143 4.85 -6.31 -13.26
N ASP A 144 5.77 -7.21 -13.60
CA ASP A 144 5.47 -8.51 -14.16
C ASP A 144 6.05 -9.61 -13.26
N SER A 145 5.18 -10.29 -12.53
CA SER A 145 5.58 -11.39 -11.65
C SER A 145 5.94 -12.67 -12.43
N GLY A 146 5.73 -12.70 -13.74
CA GLY A 146 5.93 -13.87 -14.58
C GLY A 146 5.14 -15.08 -14.11
N THR A 147 5.73 -16.26 -14.30
CA THR A 147 5.18 -17.56 -13.86
C THR A 147 5.70 -18.03 -12.50
N THR A 148 6.65 -17.29 -11.93
CA THR A 148 7.51 -17.69 -10.79
C THR A 148 6.80 -17.54 -9.43
N VAL A 149 5.57 -17.04 -9.41
CA VAL A 149 4.73 -17.03 -8.21
C VAL A 149 4.34 -18.48 -7.87
N ASN A 150 5.14 -19.14 -7.02
CA ASN A 150 4.84 -20.44 -6.44
C ASN A 150 4.13 -20.25 -5.08
N PRO A 151 2.88 -20.73 -4.92
CA PRO A 151 2.14 -20.64 -3.66
C PRO A 151 2.84 -21.35 -2.49
N ASN A 152 3.63 -22.38 -2.78
CA ASN A 152 4.28 -23.21 -1.77
C ASN A 152 5.58 -22.59 -1.21
N ASP A 153 6.12 -21.56 -1.86
CA ASP A 153 7.37 -20.90 -1.47
C ASP A 153 7.13 -19.53 -0.79
N GLY A 154 5.91 -19.31 -0.28
CA GLY A 154 5.59 -18.13 0.52
C GLY A 154 5.51 -16.80 -0.27
N VAL A 155 5.14 -16.84 -1.54
CA VAL A 155 4.94 -15.60 -2.31
C VAL A 155 3.71 -14.86 -1.79
N GLY A 156 4.00 -13.87 -0.94
CA GLY A 156 3.12 -12.77 -0.58
C GLY A 156 2.79 -11.90 -1.80
N ASP A 157 1.97 -10.89 -1.59
CA ASP A 157 1.40 -10.07 -2.66
C ASP A 157 2.47 -9.40 -3.54
N MET A 158 2.11 -8.94 -4.74
CA MET A 158 3.08 -8.19 -5.55
C MET A 158 3.47 -6.92 -4.78
N PHE A 159 2.46 -6.18 -4.34
CA PHE A 159 2.61 -4.99 -3.53
C PHE A 159 1.89 -5.18 -2.19
N THR A 160 2.55 -4.86 -1.08
CA THR A 160 1.91 -4.87 0.24
C THR A 160 2.07 -3.51 0.93
N PHE A 161 0.93 -2.97 1.35
CA PHE A 161 0.79 -1.68 2.03
C PHE A 161 0.09 -1.91 3.36
N SER A 162 0.84 -1.93 4.45
CA SER A 162 0.31 -2.09 5.80
C SER A 162 0.55 -0.87 6.66
N HIS A 163 -0.46 -0.42 7.40
CA HIS A 163 -0.40 0.75 8.28
C HIS A 163 0.02 2.05 7.60
N VAL A 164 -0.62 2.36 6.46
CA VAL A 164 -0.23 3.49 5.61
C VAL A 164 -1.29 4.57 5.50
N GLN A 165 -0.89 5.77 5.10
CA GLN A 165 -1.82 6.82 4.67
C GLN A 165 -1.35 7.64 3.47
N ASN A 166 -2.29 8.23 2.74
CA ASN A 166 -1.99 9.13 1.62
C ASN A 166 -1.13 8.46 0.54
N ILE A 167 -1.65 7.35 -0.01
CA ILE A 167 -0.98 6.56 -1.05
C ILE A 167 -1.65 6.82 -2.39
N THR A 168 -0.86 7.08 -3.43
CA THR A 168 -1.35 7.21 -4.81
C THR A 168 -0.59 6.27 -5.73
N LEU A 169 -1.31 5.37 -6.39
CA LEU A 169 -0.80 4.53 -7.48
C LEU A 169 -1.46 4.98 -8.77
N LYS A 170 -0.66 5.36 -9.78
CA LYS A 170 -1.18 5.94 -11.02
C LYS A 170 -0.54 5.35 -12.27
N ASN A 171 -1.34 4.99 -13.26
CA ASN A 171 -0.88 4.52 -14.57
C ASN A 171 0.07 3.30 -14.52
N ILE A 172 -0.07 2.44 -13.50
CA ILE A 172 0.78 1.25 -13.32
C ILE A 172 0.11 0.04 -13.97
N THR A 173 0.91 -0.82 -14.61
CA THR A 173 0.44 -2.12 -15.10
C THR A 173 0.98 -3.24 -14.22
N PHE A 174 0.10 -4.09 -13.69
CA PHE A 174 0.42 -5.31 -12.96
C PHE A 174 0.10 -6.52 -13.83
N LYS A 175 1.09 -7.38 -14.06
CA LYS A 175 0.98 -8.63 -14.81
C LYS A 175 1.36 -9.81 -13.92
N SER A 176 0.54 -10.85 -13.93
CA SER A 176 0.82 -12.08 -13.20
C SER A 176 0.30 -13.30 -13.92
N ARG A 177 1.12 -14.36 -14.03
CA ARG A 177 0.80 -15.60 -14.76
C ARG A 177 1.22 -16.86 -13.96
N PRO A 178 0.82 -17.02 -12.68
CA PRO A 178 1.26 -18.14 -11.86
C PRO A 178 0.87 -19.49 -12.48
N LYS A 179 1.75 -20.49 -12.35
CA LYS A 179 1.48 -21.85 -12.85
C LYS A 179 0.45 -22.59 -12.00
N LYS A 180 0.35 -22.29 -10.71
CA LYS A 180 -0.59 -22.89 -9.75
C LYS A 180 -1.51 -21.82 -9.17
N THR A 181 -2.66 -22.22 -8.65
CA THR A 181 -3.52 -21.29 -7.87
C THR A 181 -2.75 -20.79 -6.68
N ALA A 182 -2.54 -19.48 -6.62
CA ALA A 182 -1.84 -18.81 -5.55
C ALA A 182 -2.84 -18.04 -4.68
N GLY A 183 -2.69 -18.11 -3.36
CA GLY A 183 -3.39 -17.24 -2.40
C GLY A 183 -2.99 -15.76 -2.52
N PHE A 184 -2.16 -15.44 -3.50
CA PHE A 184 -1.55 -14.17 -3.83
C PHE A 184 -2.54 -13.09 -4.27
N HIS A 185 -2.32 -11.86 -3.81
CA HIS A 185 -2.94 -10.64 -4.32
C HIS A 185 -1.95 -9.81 -5.14
N MET A 186 -2.40 -9.12 -6.20
CA MET A 186 -1.48 -8.18 -6.87
C MET A 186 -1.16 -6.98 -5.96
N ILE A 187 -2.15 -6.52 -5.20
CA ILE A 187 -1.96 -5.53 -4.15
C ILE A 187 -2.78 -5.94 -2.93
N GLU A 188 -2.17 -5.88 -1.76
CA GLU A 188 -2.87 -5.91 -0.49
C GLU A 188 -2.68 -4.58 0.27
N PHE A 189 -3.81 -3.99 0.69
CA PHE A 189 -3.84 -2.88 1.62
C PHE A 189 -4.42 -3.35 2.95
N ALA A 190 -3.63 -3.32 4.01
CA ALA A 190 -4.05 -3.61 5.38
C ALA A 190 -3.91 -2.36 6.24
N ALA A 191 -4.98 -1.90 6.90
CA ALA A 191 -4.96 -0.63 7.64
C ALA A 191 -4.43 0.55 6.80
N ALA A 192 -5.07 0.82 5.66
CA ALA A 192 -4.69 1.90 4.76
C ALA A 192 -5.73 3.03 4.74
N LYS A 193 -5.28 4.29 4.84
CA LYS A 193 -6.15 5.48 4.80
C LYS A 193 -5.83 6.40 3.64
N ASN A 194 -6.84 6.98 3.00
CA ASN A 194 -6.64 7.97 1.92
C ASN A 194 -5.81 7.39 0.75
N VAL A 195 -6.31 6.31 0.14
CA VAL A 195 -5.63 5.64 -0.98
C VAL A 195 -6.30 6.00 -2.30
N LYS A 196 -5.51 6.25 -3.34
CA LYS A 196 -5.95 6.47 -4.72
C LYS A 196 -5.28 5.46 -5.65
N ILE A 197 -6.05 4.64 -6.34
CA ILE A 197 -5.59 3.74 -7.40
C ILE A 197 -6.22 4.23 -8.70
N LEU A 198 -5.42 4.82 -9.56
CA LEU A 198 -5.88 5.64 -10.69
C LEU A 198 -5.32 5.12 -12.01
N ASN A 199 -6.20 4.78 -12.94
CA ASN A 199 -5.83 4.39 -14.31
C ASN A 199 -4.81 3.24 -14.37
N CYS A 200 -4.81 2.35 -13.37
CA CYS A 200 -3.95 1.18 -13.33
C CYS A 200 -4.57 0.02 -14.11
N THR A 201 -3.73 -0.87 -14.65
CA THR A 201 -4.17 -2.12 -15.28
C THR A 201 -3.72 -3.30 -14.45
N PHE A 202 -4.65 -4.18 -14.11
CA PHE A 202 -4.42 -5.46 -13.46
C PHE A 202 -4.76 -6.57 -14.44
N ASP A 203 -3.76 -7.24 -14.98
CA ASP A 203 -3.92 -8.33 -15.95
C ASP A 203 -3.33 -9.61 -15.38
N GLY A 204 -4.18 -10.46 -14.81
CA GLY A 204 -3.77 -11.69 -14.13
C GLY A 204 -4.18 -12.96 -14.86
N THR A 205 -4.39 -14.01 -14.07
CA THR A 205 -5.10 -15.21 -14.48
C THR A 205 -6.09 -15.58 -13.38
N GLN A 206 -6.98 -16.52 -13.66
CA GLN A 206 -7.90 -17.08 -12.64
C GLN A 206 -7.17 -17.83 -11.52
N LYS A 207 -5.84 -18.04 -11.64
CA LYS A 207 -4.98 -18.59 -10.59
C LYS A 207 -4.49 -17.52 -9.60
N CYS A 208 -4.74 -16.23 -9.85
CA CYS A 208 -4.52 -15.14 -8.92
C CYS A 208 -5.78 -14.95 -8.05
N ARG A 209 -5.63 -14.91 -6.71
CA ARG A 209 -6.76 -14.87 -5.79
C ARG A 209 -7.55 -13.55 -5.85
N SER A 210 -6.86 -12.42 -5.91
CA SER A 210 -7.47 -11.08 -6.05
C SER A 210 -6.51 -10.11 -6.73
N ALA A 211 -7.01 -9.09 -7.44
CA ALA A 211 -6.13 -8.04 -7.94
C ALA A 211 -5.82 -7.04 -6.81
N VAL A 212 -6.85 -6.52 -6.14
CA VAL A 212 -6.66 -5.63 -4.99
C VAL A 212 -7.48 -6.14 -3.82
N GLN A 213 -6.79 -6.53 -2.75
CA GLN A 213 -7.37 -6.92 -1.47
C GLN A 213 -7.34 -5.73 -0.49
N LEU A 214 -8.46 -5.45 0.16
CA LEU A 214 -8.55 -4.53 1.29
C LEU A 214 -8.77 -5.32 2.58
N GLU A 215 -7.95 -5.06 3.58
CA GLU A 215 -7.97 -5.76 4.86
C GLU A 215 -7.85 -4.79 6.05
N SER A 216 -8.20 -5.29 7.23
CA SER A 216 -7.92 -4.62 8.51
C SER A 216 -6.72 -5.29 9.17
N ALA A 217 -5.93 -4.54 9.95
CA ALA A 217 -4.80 -5.11 10.69
C ALA A 217 -5.32 -5.91 11.90
N ILE A 218 -5.80 -7.13 11.68
CA ILE A 218 -6.38 -8.01 12.71
C ILE A 218 -5.70 -9.38 12.71
N LYS A 219 -5.97 -10.20 13.73
CA LYS A 219 -5.45 -11.56 13.79
C LYS A 219 -6.26 -12.51 12.92
N GLY A 220 -5.61 -13.51 12.33
CA GLY A 220 -6.25 -14.60 11.61
C GLY A 220 -6.69 -14.29 10.17
N VAL A 221 -6.31 -13.13 9.63
CA VAL A 221 -6.46 -12.82 8.19
C VAL A 221 -5.30 -13.39 7.39
N ALA A 222 -5.49 -13.56 6.09
CA ALA A 222 -4.40 -13.94 5.18
C ALA A 222 -3.26 -12.91 5.30
N ASN A 223 -2.02 -13.36 5.16
CA ASN A 223 -0.81 -12.53 5.23
C ASN A 223 -0.65 -11.68 6.51
N MET A 224 -1.36 -11.98 7.61
CA MET A 224 -1.29 -11.22 8.88
C MET A 224 0.13 -10.83 9.31
N ASN A 225 1.12 -11.70 9.08
CA ASN A 225 2.50 -11.43 9.45
C ASN A 225 3.07 -10.15 8.79
N SER A 226 2.69 -9.79 7.56
CA SER A 226 3.12 -8.53 6.92
C SER A 226 2.26 -7.32 7.31
N GLN A 227 1.18 -7.56 8.07
CA GLN A 227 0.18 -6.57 8.47
C GLN A 227 0.28 -6.21 9.96
N LEU A 228 1.19 -6.83 10.70
CA LEU A 228 1.39 -6.53 12.12
C LEU A 228 1.79 -5.05 12.33
N PRO A 229 1.52 -4.47 13.53
CA PRO A 229 0.76 -5.07 14.62
C PRO A 229 -0.73 -5.21 14.31
N SER A 230 -1.34 -6.33 14.73
CA SER A 230 -2.78 -6.54 14.58
C SER A 230 -3.58 -5.70 15.60
N ASP A 231 -3.67 -4.39 15.37
CA ASP A 231 -4.26 -3.41 16.28
C ASP A 231 -5.73 -3.05 15.98
N GLY A 232 -6.35 -3.74 15.02
CA GLY A 232 -7.74 -3.53 14.62
C GLY A 232 -7.95 -2.33 13.68
N THR A 233 -6.88 -1.72 13.17
CA THR A 233 -7.02 -0.58 12.27
C THR A 233 -7.59 -1.02 10.92
N LYS A 234 -8.62 -0.29 10.49
CA LYS A 234 -9.40 -0.60 9.28
C LYS A 234 -8.91 0.22 8.10
N SER A 235 -9.01 -0.34 6.90
CA SER A 235 -8.81 0.45 5.69
C SER A 235 -10.00 1.38 5.41
N SER A 236 -9.74 2.64 5.03
CA SER A 236 -10.77 3.66 4.84
C SER A 236 -10.38 4.77 3.85
N ASN A 237 -11.38 5.44 3.28
CA ASN A 237 -11.19 6.49 2.26
C ASN A 237 -10.32 6.03 1.08
N ILE A 238 -10.84 5.08 0.30
CA ILE A 238 -10.11 4.48 -0.82
C ILE A 238 -10.86 4.77 -2.11
N THR A 239 -10.18 5.29 -3.11
CA THR A 239 -10.71 5.52 -4.45
C THR A 239 -10.00 4.65 -5.47
N VAL A 240 -10.79 3.86 -6.21
CA VAL A 240 -10.34 3.10 -7.39
C VAL A 240 -11.07 3.64 -8.60
N GLN A 241 -10.32 4.27 -9.51
CA GLN A 241 -10.90 5.00 -10.63
C GLN A 241 -10.14 4.81 -11.93
N GLY A 242 -10.89 4.58 -13.02
CA GLY A 242 -10.32 4.50 -14.37
C GLY A 242 -9.46 3.26 -14.60
N CYS A 243 -9.45 2.31 -13.67
CA CYS A 243 -8.63 1.11 -13.74
C CYS A 243 -9.25 0.06 -14.66
N LYS A 244 -8.40 -0.84 -15.17
CA LYS A 244 -8.79 -2.03 -15.91
C LYS A 244 -8.41 -3.28 -15.12
N PHE A 245 -9.38 -4.12 -14.81
CA PHE A 245 -9.19 -5.44 -14.21
C PHE A 245 -9.48 -6.51 -15.26
N LYS A 246 -8.55 -7.42 -15.50
CA LYS A 246 -8.65 -8.40 -16.58
C LYS A 246 -8.20 -9.78 -16.13
N ASN A 247 -8.96 -10.81 -16.52
CA ASN A 247 -8.64 -12.22 -16.31
C ASN A 247 -8.48 -12.59 -14.81
N MET A 248 -9.41 -12.14 -13.95
CA MET A 248 -9.31 -12.35 -12.50
C MET A 248 -10.49 -13.17 -11.98
N GLU A 249 -10.27 -13.93 -10.91
CA GLU A 249 -11.38 -14.53 -10.18
C GLU A 249 -12.13 -13.47 -9.35
N TYR A 250 -11.38 -12.72 -8.54
CA TYR A 250 -11.84 -11.56 -7.77
C TYR A 250 -11.03 -10.34 -8.19
N ALA A 251 -11.69 -9.21 -8.49
CA ALA A 251 -10.98 -8.02 -8.93
C ALA A 251 -10.65 -7.06 -7.77
N PHE A 252 -11.64 -6.55 -7.04
CA PHE A 252 -11.40 -5.58 -5.98
C PHE A 252 -12.22 -5.89 -4.71
N GLY A 253 -11.63 -5.63 -3.55
CA GLY A 253 -12.34 -5.49 -2.28
C GLY A 253 -11.87 -6.49 -1.23
N THR A 254 -12.79 -6.99 -0.41
CA THR A 254 -12.48 -7.84 0.76
C THR A 254 -13.20 -9.16 0.62
N ASN A 255 -12.49 -10.23 0.22
CA ASN A 255 -13.12 -11.52 -0.09
C ASN A 255 -13.02 -12.59 1.02
N HIS A 256 -12.42 -12.27 2.17
CA HIS A 256 -12.32 -13.14 3.36
C HIS A 256 -12.31 -12.36 4.70
N GLY A 257 -12.84 -11.12 4.69
CA GLY A 257 -12.89 -10.28 5.88
C GLY A 257 -13.77 -10.85 6.99
N THR A 258 -13.59 -10.35 8.22
CA THR A 258 -14.35 -10.88 9.37
C THR A 258 -15.72 -10.19 9.52
N PRO A 259 -16.74 -10.91 10.05
CA PRO A 259 -18.09 -10.39 10.32
C PRO A 259 -18.16 -9.04 11.06
N LYS A 260 -17.12 -8.70 11.82
CA LYS A 260 -17.10 -7.53 12.71
C LYS A 260 -16.52 -6.27 12.05
N GLU A 261 -15.75 -6.40 10.97
CA GLU A 261 -15.10 -5.25 10.35
C GLU A 261 -16.06 -4.36 9.58
N THR A 262 -15.70 -3.10 9.34
CA THR A 262 -16.52 -2.16 8.56
C THR A 262 -15.61 -1.20 7.80
N PHE A 263 -15.59 -1.31 6.48
CA PHE A 263 -14.79 -0.43 5.64
C PHE A 263 -15.63 0.80 5.26
N ASN A 264 -15.05 1.99 5.42
CA ASN A 264 -15.79 3.24 5.26
C ASN A 264 -15.25 4.09 4.11
N ASN A 265 -16.17 4.73 3.38
CA ASN A 265 -15.86 5.69 2.32
C ASN A 265 -14.98 5.09 1.20
N ILE A 266 -15.39 3.95 0.66
CA ILE A 266 -14.75 3.31 -0.49
C ILE A 266 -15.50 3.69 -1.77
N THR A 267 -14.78 4.21 -2.75
CA THR A 267 -15.32 4.60 -4.06
C THR A 267 -14.69 3.77 -5.16
N VAL A 268 -15.51 3.02 -5.90
CA VAL A 268 -15.09 2.25 -7.08
C VAL A 268 -15.85 2.79 -8.28
N LYS A 269 -15.19 3.59 -9.13
CA LYS A 269 -15.89 4.28 -10.22
C LYS A 269 -15.17 4.26 -11.56
N ASN A 270 -15.96 4.19 -12.63
CA ASN A 270 -15.46 4.31 -14.00
C ASN A 270 -14.34 3.30 -14.33
N ASN A 271 -14.40 2.10 -13.76
CA ASN A 271 -13.44 1.04 -14.03
C ASN A 271 -14.00 0.07 -15.09
N THR A 272 -13.10 -0.64 -15.78
CA THR A 272 -13.46 -1.75 -16.68
C THR A 272 -13.08 -3.08 -16.04
N PHE A 273 -14.05 -3.98 -15.95
CA PHE A 273 -13.88 -5.35 -15.46
C PHE A 273 -14.10 -6.31 -16.63
N GLU A 274 -13.05 -6.99 -17.06
CA GLU A 274 -13.04 -7.84 -18.24
C GLU A 274 -12.68 -9.28 -17.86
N LYS A 275 -13.48 -10.27 -18.29
CA LYS A 275 -13.21 -11.69 -18.00
C LYS A 275 -13.05 -11.98 -16.51
N ILE A 276 -14.00 -11.47 -15.71
CA ILE A 276 -14.10 -11.76 -14.28
C ILE A 276 -14.95 -13.00 -14.06
N THR A 277 -14.44 -13.99 -13.32
CA THR A 277 -15.14 -15.28 -13.16
C THR A 277 -15.96 -15.39 -11.88
N LYS A 278 -15.62 -14.72 -10.78
CA LYS A 278 -16.49 -14.69 -9.58
C LYS A 278 -17.12 -13.32 -9.34
N TYR A 279 -16.34 -12.35 -8.87
CA TYR A 279 -16.87 -11.05 -8.46
C TYR A 279 -15.95 -9.90 -8.87
N ALA A 280 -16.55 -8.87 -9.47
CA ALA A 280 -15.87 -7.62 -9.81
C ALA A 280 -15.56 -6.83 -8.54
N VAL A 281 -16.50 -6.79 -7.59
CA VAL A 281 -16.30 -6.13 -6.30
C VAL A 281 -16.83 -7.02 -5.17
N CYS A 282 -16.01 -7.30 -4.16
CA CYS A 282 -16.44 -7.92 -2.91
C CYS A 282 -16.45 -6.89 -1.80
N VAL A 283 -17.62 -6.66 -1.19
CA VAL A 283 -17.76 -5.73 -0.08
C VAL A 283 -18.15 -6.48 1.19
N TYR A 284 -17.34 -6.33 2.24
CA TYR A 284 -17.66 -6.87 3.56
C TYR A 284 -17.99 -5.72 4.50
N ASN A 285 -19.26 -5.55 4.90
CA ASN A 285 -19.71 -4.44 5.76
C ASN A 285 -19.23 -3.04 5.27
N TYR A 286 -19.50 -2.69 4.02
CA TYR A 286 -19.11 -1.38 3.48
C TYR A 286 -20.13 -0.31 3.87
N LYS A 287 -19.66 0.80 4.46
CA LYS A 287 -20.49 1.95 4.83
C LYS A 287 -20.07 3.21 4.09
N ASN A 288 -21.05 4.02 3.69
CA ASN A 288 -20.82 5.26 2.94
C ASN A 288 -19.99 5.06 1.66
N CYS A 289 -20.15 3.89 1.03
CA CYS A 289 -19.39 3.51 -0.15
C CYS A 289 -20.21 3.73 -1.42
N LYS A 290 -19.51 3.98 -2.54
CA LYS A 290 -20.12 4.26 -3.85
C LYS A 290 -19.49 3.37 -4.92
N ILE A 291 -20.33 2.62 -5.63
CA ILE A 291 -19.92 1.86 -6.81
C ILE A 291 -20.74 2.35 -8.00
N GLN A 292 -20.08 3.02 -8.95
CA GLN A 292 -20.77 3.76 -10.02
C GLN A 292 -19.99 3.84 -11.34
N GLY A 293 -20.71 3.78 -12.46
CA GLY A 293 -20.13 4.00 -13.80
C GLY A 293 -19.14 2.92 -14.24
N ASN A 294 -19.12 1.75 -13.59
CA ASN A 294 -18.21 0.67 -13.96
C ASN A 294 -18.78 -0.12 -15.15
N THR A 295 -17.89 -0.64 -16.00
CA THR A 295 -18.27 -1.45 -17.17
C THR A 295 -17.82 -2.88 -16.96
N LEU A 296 -18.70 -3.84 -17.22
CA LEU A 296 -18.39 -5.27 -17.25
C LEU A 296 -18.29 -5.75 -18.70
N LYS A 297 -17.29 -6.58 -19.01
CA LYS A 297 -17.10 -7.15 -20.36
C LYS A 297 -16.74 -8.62 -20.25
N LYS A 298 -17.34 -9.47 -21.08
CA LYS A 298 -16.95 -10.90 -21.27
C LYS A 298 -16.74 -11.64 -19.94
N SER A 299 -17.52 -11.31 -18.92
CA SER A 299 -17.41 -11.87 -17.57
C SER A 299 -18.51 -12.91 -17.36
N ARG A 300 -18.50 -13.62 -16.22
CA ARG A 300 -19.49 -14.67 -15.92
C ARG A 300 -20.94 -14.18 -15.99
N SER A 301 -21.18 -12.88 -15.78
CA SER A 301 -22.48 -12.24 -15.92
C SER A 301 -22.45 -11.11 -16.94
N SER A 302 -23.61 -10.77 -17.49
CA SER A 302 -23.84 -9.58 -18.32
C SER A 302 -24.16 -8.33 -17.48
N SER A 303 -24.60 -8.49 -16.23
CA SER A 303 -24.94 -7.39 -15.32
C SER A 303 -23.83 -7.15 -14.31
N PHE A 304 -23.30 -5.92 -14.25
CA PHE A 304 -22.30 -5.54 -13.26
C PHE A 304 -22.79 -5.74 -11.82
N ASP A 305 -24.05 -5.42 -11.54
CA ASP A 305 -24.59 -5.44 -10.18
C ASP A 305 -24.60 -6.86 -9.58
N SER A 306 -24.83 -7.87 -10.43
CA SER A 306 -24.72 -9.29 -10.04
C SER A 306 -23.29 -9.77 -9.75
N MET A 307 -22.28 -8.99 -10.18
CA MET A 307 -20.87 -9.24 -9.90
C MET A 307 -20.37 -8.47 -8.67
N VAL A 308 -21.25 -7.79 -7.94
CA VAL A 308 -20.96 -7.16 -6.65
C VAL A 308 -21.44 -8.07 -5.52
N LEU A 309 -20.50 -8.74 -4.84
CA LEU A 309 -20.80 -9.55 -3.67
C LEU A 309 -20.94 -8.65 -2.44
N LYS A 310 -22.08 -8.72 -1.76
CA LYS A 310 -22.31 -8.05 -0.48
C LYS A 310 -22.28 -9.06 0.66
N LEU A 311 -21.32 -8.91 1.56
CA LEU A 311 -21.15 -9.71 2.77
C LEU A 311 -21.35 -8.83 4.02
N GLY A 312 -21.70 -9.52 5.10
CA GLY A 312 -21.92 -8.93 6.43
C GLY A 312 -23.27 -8.22 6.57
N THR A 313 -23.70 -8.04 7.82
CA THR A 313 -25.04 -7.51 8.17
C THR A 313 -25.10 -5.98 8.23
N LYS A 314 -23.95 -5.29 8.20
CA LYS A 314 -23.85 -3.82 8.36
C LYS A 314 -23.62 -3.07 7.04
N ASN A 315 -23.83 -3.75 5.91
CA ASN A 315 -23.51 -3.22 4.59
C ASN A 315 -24.57 -2.20 4.13
N SER A 316 -24.16 -0.95 3.92
CA SER A 316 -25.02 0.15 3.42
C SER A 316 -24.58 0.66 2.05
N LEU A 317 -23.92 -0.20 1.26
CA LEU A 317 -23.40 0.11 -0.05
C LEU A 317 -24.50 0.58 -1.02
N LYS A 318 -24.26 1.74 -1.65
CA LYS A 318 -25.03 2.22 -2.80
C LYS A 318 -24.35 1.81 -4.11
N VAL A 319 -25.06 1.02 -4.91
CA VAL A 319 -24.67 0.66 -6.28
C VAL A 319 -25.62 1.39 -7.23
N SER A 320 -25.09 2.29 -8.07
CA SER A 320 -25.90 2.98 -9.07
C SER A 320 -25.90 2.19 -10.38
N LYS A 321 -27.01 2.23 -11.14
CA LYS A 321 -27.15 1.54 -12.44
C LYS A 321 -25.92 1.74 -13.32
N ASN A 322 -25.27 0.63 -13.65
CA ASN A 322 -24.07 0.61 -14.49
C ASN A 322 -24.49 0.34 -15.94
N LYS A 323 -23.84 1.01 -16.90
CA LYS A 323 -24.11 0.77 -18.33
C LYS A 323 -23.55 -0.60 -18.71
N ALA A 324 -24.42 -1.55 -19.03
CA ALA A 324 -24.00 -2.72 -19.81
C ALA A 324 -23.57 -2.21 -21.19
N LYS A 325 -22.39 -2.64 -21.65
CA LYS A 325 -21.93 -2.44 -23.03
C LYS A 325 -21.43 -3.78 -23.55
#